data_AF-A0A526ZAE4-F1
#
_entry.id   AF-A0A526ZAE4-F1
#
_cell.length_a   1.000
_cell.length_b   1.000
_cell.length_c   1.000
_cell.angle_alpha   90.00
_cell.angle_beta   90.00
_cell.angle_gamma   90.00
#
_symmetry.space_group_name_H-M   'P 1'
#
loop_
_entity.id
_entity.type
_entity.pdbx_description
1 polymer ?
#
loop_
_entity_poly.entity_id
_entity_poly.type
_entity_poly.pdbx_seq_one_letter_code
_entity_poly.pdbx_strand_id
1 'polypeptide(L)' 'MTIARETAGLLAKLGVAEAALSGGDLIVRSPVTGEQIAALKTISPTGAAETIDRAHKAFQAWR' A
#
# COMPACT_ATOMS: atom_id res chain seq x y z
N MET A 1 -15.64 17.86 2.87
CA MET A 1 -15.17 16.46 2.78
C MET A 1 -14.23 16.38 1.59
N THR A 2 -13.03 15.80 1.73
CA THR A 2 -12.08 15.63 0.62
C THR A 2 -11.96 14.16 0.27
N ILE A 3 -11.55 13.85 -0.96
CA ILE A 3 -11.41 12.46 -1.40
C ILE A 3 -10.30 11.77 -0.60
N ALA A 4 -9.25 12.50 -0.21
CA ALA A 4 -8.21 11.96 0.68
C ALA A 4 -8.77 11.51 2.04
N ARG A 5 -9.62 12.33 2.67
CA ARG A 5 -10.20 11.99 3.99
C ARG A 5 -11.16 10.80 3.91
N GLU A 6 -12.00 10.75 2.88
CA GLU A 6 -12.92 9.63 2.67
C GLU A 6 -12.15 8.32 2.39
N THR A 7 -11.11 8.39 1.55
CA THR A 7 -10.22 7.26 1.25
C THR A 7 -9.56 6.72 2.51
N ALA A 8 -8.94 7.59 3.32
CA ALA A 8 -8.32 7.18 4.59
C ALA A 8 -9.33 6.53 5.55
N GLY A 9 -10.54 7.09 5.65
CA GLY A 9 -11.61 6.53 6.47
C GLY A 9 -12.10 5.15 6.02
N LEU A 10 -12.18 4.91 4.71
CA LEU A 10 -12.53 3.60 4.15
C LEU A 10 -11.44 2.56 4.40
N LEU A 11 -10.17 2.92 4.14
CA LEU A 11 -9.04 2.02 4.31
C LEU A 11 -8.81 1.64 5.79
N ALA A 12 -9.02 2.58 6.71
CA ALA A 12 -9.00 2.29 8.15
C ALA A 12 -10.06 1.24 8.54
N LYS A 13 -11.27 1.32 7.99
CA LYS A 13 -12.33 0.31 8.22
C LYS A 13 -11.97 -1.07 7.65
N LEU A 14 -11.10 -1.13 6.63
CA LEU A 14 -10.56 -2.37 6.07
C LEU A 14 -9.32 -2.89 6.82
N GLY A 15 -8.92 -2.24 7.92
CA GLY A 15 -7.76 -2.64 8.72
C GLY A 15 -6.42 -2.17 8.18
N VAL A 16 -6.39 -1.24 7.23
CA VAL A 16 -5.14 -0.64 6.74
C VAL A 16 -4.65 0.41 7.74
N ALA A 17 -3.41 0.27 8.18
CA ALA A 17 -2.78 1.24 9.07
C ALA A 17 -2.57 2.59 8.35
N GLU A 18 -2.86 3.70 9.02
CA GLU A 18 -2.69 5.06 8.46
C GLU A 18 -1.25 5.33 8.00
N ALA A 19 -0.26 4.78 8.74
CA ALA A 19 1.15 4.87 8.38
C ALA A 19 1.52 4.20 7.05
N ALA A 20 0.66 3.32 6.51
CA ALA A 20 0.85 2.71 5.19
C ALA A 20 0.49 3.67 4.05
N LEU A 21 -0.27 4.74 4.33
CA LEU A 21 -0.76 5.69 3.32
C LEU A 21 0.13 6.93 3.16
N SER A 22 1.22 7.02 3.92
CA SER A 22 2.08 8.21 3.99
C SER A 22 3.58 7.88 4.04
N GLY A 23 4.40 8.88 3.72
CA GLY A 23 5.86 8.81 3.87
C GLY A 23 6.59 7.95 2.83
N GLY A 24 5.92 7.60 1.73
CA GLY A 24 6.54 6.92 0.59
C GLY A 24 6.75 7.79 -0.63
N ASP A 25 7.36 7.20 -1.65
CA ASP A 25 7.79 7.81 -2.90
C ASP A 25 6.78 7.64 -4.05
N LEU A 26 5.81 6.73 -3.91
CA LEU A 26 4.74 6.54 -4.87
C LEU A 26 3.55 7.45 -4.55
N ILE A 27 3.43 8.56 -5.27
CA ILE A 27 2.31 9.51 -5.15
C ILE A 27 1.07 8.93 -5.82
N VAL A 28 -0.01 8.76 -5.05
CA VAL A 28 -1.31 8.28 -5.53
C VAL A 28 -2.28 9.45 -5.61
N ARG A 29 -2.95 9.59 -6.76
CA ARG A 29 -3.90 10.67 -7.04
C ARG A 29 -5.28 10.12 -7.42
N SER A 30 -6.31 10.86 -7.06
CA SER A 30 -7.67 10.61 -7.54
C SER A 30 -7.77 11.00 -9.01
N PRO A 31 -8.25 10.12 -9.92
CA PRO A 31 -8.47 10.49 -11.31
C PRO A 31 -9.67 11.44 -11.50
N VAL A 32 -10.56 11.54 -10.49
CA VAL A 32 -11.75 12.40 -10.54
C VAL A 32 -11.41 13.85 -10.23
N THR A 33 -10.50 14.08 -9.28
CA THR A 33 -10.21 15.42 -8.74
C THR A 33 -8.75 15.86 -8.92
N GLY A 34 -7.84 14.94 -9.26
CA GLY A 34 -6.39 15.19 -9.29
C GLY A 34 -5.73 15.31 -7.90
N GLU A 35 -6.54 15.30 -6.82
CA GLU A 35 -6.10 15.38 -5.44
C GLU A 35 -5.13 14.23 -5.11
N GLN A 36 -4.04 14.52 -4.41
CA GLN A 36 -3.20 13.48 -3.84
C GLN A 36 -3.91 12.86 -2.63
N ILE A 37 -4.08 11.54 -2.66
CA ILE A 37 -4.82 10.79 -1.63
C ILE A 37 -3.92 9.94 -0.75
N ALA A 38 -2.71 9.61 -1.21
CA ALA A 38 -1.71 8.87 -0.45
C ALA A 38 -0.29 9.05 -1.04
N ALA A 39 0.72 8.69 -0.25
CA ALA A 39 2.12 8.54 -0.66
C ALA A 39 2.65 7.20 -0.16
N LEU A 40 2.64 6.18 -1.01
CA LEU A 40 2.92 4.79 -0.65
C LEU A 40 4.41 4.49 -0.77
N LYS A 41 4.92 3.63 0.12
CA LYS A 41 6.32 3.16 0.03
C LYS A 41 6.44 2.13 -1.07
N THR A 42 7.34 2.34 -2.01
CA THR A 42 7.65 1.36 -3.04
C THR A 42 8.55 0.27 -2.49
N ILE A 43 8.38 -0.98 -2.96
CA ILE A 43 9.28 -2.08 -2.62
C ILE A 43 10.55 -1.99 -3.48
N SER A 44 11.72 -2.26 -2.88
CA SER A 44 12.97 -2.34 -3.63
C SER A 44 13.06 -3.64 -4.42
N PRO A 45 13.89 -3.73 -5.48
CA PRO A 45 14.13 -4.98 -6.20
C PRO A 45 14.59 -6.12 -5.28
N THR A 46 15.50 -5.83 -4.34
CA THR A 46 15.96 -6.81 -3.34
C THR A 46 14.83 -7.25 -2.41
N GLY A 47 14.03 -6.30 -1.90
CA GLY A 47 12.88 -6.62 -1.04
C GLY A 47 11.81 -7.45 -1.76
N ALA A 48 11.64 -7.24 -3.07
CA ALA A 48 10.76 -8.06 -3.90
C ALA A 48 11.29 -9.50 -4.02
N ALA A 49 12.59 -9.69 -4.29
CA ALA A 49 13.22 -11.00 -4.31
C ALA A 49 13.07 -11.75 -2.98
N GLU A 50 13.32 -11.08 -1.85
CA GLU A 50 13.13 -11.66 -0.51
C GLU A 50 11.66 -12.06 -0.26
N THR A 51 10.71 -11.27 -0.75
CA THR A 51 9.28 -11.57 -0.61
C THR A 51 8.88 -12.79 -1.42
N ILE A 52 9.43 -12.94 -2.63
CA ILE A 52 9.25 -14.13 -3.48
C ILE A 52 9.81 -15.37 -2.77
N ASP A 53 11.01 -15.29 -2.21
CA ASP A 53 11.62 -16.40 -1.47
C ASP A 53 10.78 -16.83 -0.25
N ARG A 54 10.23 -15.87 0.50
CA ARG A 54 9.32 -16.17 1.61
C ARG A 54 8.04 -16.85 1.11
N ALA A 55 7.47 -16.38 0.00
CA ALA A 55 6.29 -16.99 -0.60
C ALA A 55 6.56 -18.43 -1.06
N HIS A 56 7.72 -18.69 -1.66
CA HIS A 56 8.12 -20.03 -2.06
C HIS A 56 8.23 -21.00 -0.88
N LYS A 57 8.88 -20.56 0.22
CA LYS A 57 8.97 -21.35 1.47
C LYS A 57 7.60 -21.64 2.06
N ALA A 58 6.71 -20.65 2.10
CA ALA A 58 5.34 -20.82 2.58
C ALA A 58 4.57 -21.85 1.73
N PHE A 59 4.69 -21.78 0.40
CA PHE A 59 4.07 -22.75 -0.51
C PHE A 59 4.54 -24.19 -0.23
N GLN A 60 5.84 -24.41 -0.02
CA GLN A 60 6.36 -25.74 0.28
C GLN A 60 5.77 -26.34 1.57
N ALA A 61 5.47 -25.50 2.56
CA ALA A 61 4.84 -25.92 3.82
C ALA A 61 3.32 -26.10 3.71
N TRP A 62 2.68 -25.41 2.77
CA TRP A 62 1.22 -25.36 2.64
C TRP A 62 0.63 -26.42 1.70
N ARG A 63 1.37 -26.78 0.65
CA ARG A 63 0.93 -27.68 -0.42
C ARG A 63 0.81 -29.14 0.02
#